data_AF-A0A3D4RM93-F1
#
_entry.id   AF-A0A3D4RM93-F1
#
_cell.length_a   1.000
_cell.length_b   1.000
_cell.length_c   1.000
_cell.angle_alpha   90.00
_cell.angle_beta   90.00
_cell.angle_gamma   90.00
#
_symmetry.space_group_name_H-M   'P 1'
#
loop_
_entity.id
_entity.type
_entity.pdbx_description
1 polymer ?
#
loop_
_entity_poly.entity_id
_entity_poly.type
_entity_poly.pdbx_seq_one_letter_code
_entity_poly.pdbx_strand_id
1 'polypeptide(L)'
;MKPYLQYLVILLDDTSVAYCHADNPLTERRLMPIETLRKAIRFGMKQNLMIQYVYPDYDLPEEYNELIESIDHVKIGRDVRVYNGVPAAVAGKNVVLRLTTGEFIARQYDIAALLPQVERLNICLTDIAAFRDEQTEDYKKALGTIGKVVANLLTKQVSDTEHPLFEGAGGVGAGVSLNLLTDRLVLTEMHNCEAGIGNITVAPNGKFYLCPAFYYDERMGISNRMNHTTKDASRSVGDVDSGLNIPNRQLLQIDHAPLCRKCDAYHCHRCIWLNDRLTMDANTPSHQQCVLAHLERNASRELQQTLAAQGLHTGNEIPEIDYLDPFDVREE
;
A
#
# COMPACT_ATOMS: atom_id res chain seq x y z
N MET A 1 11.60 7.04 10.85
CA MET A 1 11.23 5.60 10.97
C MET A 1 11.34 5.04 12.41
N LYS A 2 10.28 4.36 12.88
CA LYS A 2 10.20 3.75 14.23
C LYS A 2 10.65 2.28 14.17
N PRO A 3 11.58 1.80 15.04
CA PRO A 3 12.14 0.44 14.95
C PRO A 3 11.21 -0.68 15.47
N TYR A 4 9.95 -0.38 15.75
CA TYR A 4 9.01 -1.28 16.43
C TYR A 4 7.73 -1.46 15.61
N LEU A 5 7.09 -2.62 15.79
CA LEU A 5 5.80 -2.92 15.17
C LEU A 5 4.75 -1.91 15.63
N GLN A 6 3.92 -1.46 14.70
CA GLN A 6 2.83 -0.51 14.91
C GLN A 6 1.47 -1.16 14.62
N TYR A 7 1.42 -2.06 13.63
CA TYR A 7 0.18 -2.66 13.16
C TYR A 7 0.22 -4.19 13.15
N LEU A 8 -0.90 -4.79 13.54
CA LEU A 8 -1.19 -6.21 13.34
C LEU A 8 -2.32 -6.36 12.33
N VAL A 9 -2.01 -6.94 11.17
CA VAL A 9 -2.99 -7.31 10.15
C VAL A 9 -3.48 -8.72 10.44
N ILE A 10 -4.77 -8.89 10.68
CA ILE A 10 -5.40 -10.19 10.93
C ILE A 10 -6.20 -10.56 9.67
N LEU A 11 -5.73 -11.54 8.91
CA LEU A 11 -6.51 -12.15 7.82
C LEU A 11 -7.54 -13.08 8.43
N LEU A 12 -8.82 -12.75 8.30
CA LEU A 12 -9.89 -13.52 8.94
C LEU A 12 -10.17 -14.84 8.23
N ASP A 13 -10.05 -14.89 6.91
CA ASP A 13 -10.27 -16.08 6.08
C ASP A 13 -9.23 -16.15 4.95
N ASP A 14 -9.02 -17.34 4.40
CA ASP A 14 -8.27 -17.53 3.16
C ASP A 14 -8.79 -16.68 2.00
N THR A 15 -10.11 -16.48 1.90
CA THR A 15 -10.77 -15.68 0.86
C THR A 15 -10.93 -14.21 1.27
N SER A 16 -10.19 -13.74 2.28
CA SER A 16 -10.18 -12.33 2.65
C SER A 16 -9.74 -11.45 1.48
N VAL A 17 -10.32 -10.26 1.38
CA VAL A 17 -10.07 -9.37 0.24
C VAL A 17 -8.58 -9.00 0.14
N ALA A 18 -8.00 -9.13 -1.04
CA ALA A 18 -6.70 -8.53 -1.34
C ALA A 18 -6.86 -7.02 -1.46
N TYR A 19 -5.98 -6.23 -0.85
CA TYR A 19 -6.10 -4.77 -0.75
C TYR A 19 -4.82 -4.02 -1.16
N CYS A 20 -3.86 -4.74 -1.75
CA CYS A 20 -2.59 -4.18 -2.21
C CYS A 20 -2.23 -4.72 -3.61
N HIS A 21 -0.97 -4.56 -4.02
CA HIS A 21 -0.46 -5.06 -5.31
C HIS A 21 -0.58 -6.58 -5.47
N ALA A 22 -0.49 -7.33 -4.37
CA ALA A 22 -0.62 -8.78 -4.41
C ALA A 22 -2.08 -9.19 -4.66
N ASP A 23 -2.26 -10.29 -5.36
CA ASP A 23 -3.57 -10.91 -5.56
C ASP A 23 -3.81 -12.05 -4.58
N ASN A 24 -5.09 -12.30 -4.30
CA ASN A 24 -5.51 -13.45 -3.50
C ASN A 24 -6.28 -14.43 -4.40
N PRO A 25 -5.60 -15.47 -4.93
CA PRO A 25 -6.24 -16.47 -5.77
C PRO A 25 -6.99 -17.55 -4.97
N LEU A 26 -6.98 -17.49 -3.64
CA LEU A 26 -7.61 -18.51 -2.80
C LEU A 26 -9.14 -18.37 -2.86
N THR A 27 -9.82 -19.49 -3.14
CA THR A 27 -11.28 -19.55 -3.28
C THR A 27 -11.95 -20.41 -2.21
N GLU A 28 -11.18 -21.27 -1.53
CA GLU A 28 -11.69 -22.12 -0.46
C GLU A 28 -11.79 -21.33 0.84
N ARG A 29 -13.00 -21.29 1.43
CA ARG A 29 -13.21 -20.63 2.72
C ARG A 29 -12.50 -21.39 3.83
N ARG A 30 -11.73 -20.65 4.62
CA ARG A 30 -11.09 -21.17 5.84
C ARG A 30 -11.03 -20.04 6.86
N LEU A 31 -12.16 -19.86 7.54
CA LEU A 31 -12.27 -18.88 8.60
C LEU A 31 -11.27 -19.24 9.70
N MET A 32 -10.51 -18.24 10.16
CA MET A 32 -9.61 -18.32 11.28
C MET A 32 -10.37 -18.87 12.48
N PRO A 33 -9.90 -19.93 13.15
CA PRO A 33 -10.57 -20.42 14.36
C PRO A 33 -10.71 -19.31 15.41
N ILE A 34 -11.85 -19.22 16.08
CA ILE A 34 -12.14 -18.16 17.06
C ILE A 34 -11.09 -18.06 18.18
N GLU A 35 -10.54 -19.20 18.63
CA GLU A 35 -9.45 -19.22 19.62
C GLU A 35 -8.14 -18.67 19.06
N THR A 36 -7.85 -18.92 17.78
CA THR A 36 -6.70 -18.32 17.08
C THR A 36 -6.88 -16.81 16.96
N LEU A 37 -8.09 -16.35 16.63
CA LEU A 37 -8.41 -14.92 16.60
C LEU A 37 -8.22 -14.26 17.97
N ARG A 38 -8.70 -14.90 19.05
CA ARG A 38 -8.51 -14.42 20.42
C ARG A 38 -7.03 -14.33 20.80
N LYS A 39 -6.21 -15.32 20.40
CA LYS A 39 -4.75 -15.30 20.62
C LYS A 39 -4.08 -14.18 19.82
N ALA A 40 -4.45 -14.00 18.55
CA ALA A 40 -3.96 -12.93 17.69
C ALA A 40 -4.26 -11.53 18.28
N ILE A 41 -5.50 -11.29 18.70
CA ILE A 41 -5.91 -10.05 19.36
C ILE A 41 -5.08 -9.82 20.64
N ARG A 42 -4.97 -10.85 21.49
CA ARG A 42 -4.15 -10.78 22.70
C ARG A 42 -2.68 -10.46 22.40
N PHE A 43 -2.11 -11.00 21.32
CA PHE A 43 -0.77 -10.65 20.87
C PHE A 43 -0.68 -9.16 20.51
N GLY A 44 -1.60 -8.66 19.67
CA GLY A 44 -1.66 -7.26 19.29
C GLY A 44 -1.76 -6.33 20.50
N MET A 45 -2.64 -6.63 21.45
CA MET A 45 -2.79 -5.86 22.69
C MET A 45 -1.52 -5.87 23.54
N LYS A 46 -0.87 -7.03 23.73
CA LYS A 46 0.37 -7.13 24.51
C LYS A 46 1.52 -6.34 23.90
N GLN A 47 1.55 -6.24 22.58
CA GLN A 47 2.56 -5.50 21.82
C GLN A 47 2.13 -4.04 21.53
N ASN A 48 0.97 -3.60 22.04
CA ASN A 48 0.39 -2.28 21.82
C ASN A 48 0.26 -1.92 20.31
N LEU A 49 -0.21 -2.87 19.51
CA LEU A 49 -0.38 -2.72 18.06
C LEU A 49 -1.81 -2.29 17.72
N MET A 50 -1.93 -1.43 16.72
CA MET A 50 -3.21 -1.14 16.08
C MET A 50 -3.64 -2.34 15.22
N ILE A 51 -4.85 -2.83 15.44
CA ILE A 51 -5.35 -4.04 14.78
C ILE A 51 -6.13 -3.66 13.51
N GLN A 52 -5.81 -4.35 12.42
CA GLN A 52 -6.52 -4.24 11.14
C GLN A 52 -7.06 -5.61 10.75
N TYR A 53 -8.36 -5.74 10.65
CA TYR A 53 -9.01 -6.98 10.21
C TYR A 53 -9.23 -6.94 8.71
N VAL A 54 -8.83 -8.00 8.00
CA VAL A 54 -9.11 -8.14 6.58
C VAL A 54 -10.27 -9.11 6.42
N TYR A 55 -11.39 -8.60 5.93
CA TYR A 55 -12.64 -9.36 5.84
C TYR A 55 -12.73 -10.16 4.54
N PRO A 56 -13.39 -11.33 4.58
CA PRO A 56 -13.92 -11.96 3.39
C PRO A 56 -15.19 -11.27 2.89
N ASP A 57 -15.62 -11.64 1.69
CA ASP A 57 -16.86 -11.16 1.06
C ASP A 57 -18.12 -11.92 1.55
N TYR A 58 -18.20 -12.17 2.84
CA TYR A 58 -19.37 -12.74 3.50
C TYR A 58 -19.45 -12.27 4.95
N ASP A 59 -20.63 -12.35 5.56
CA ASP A 59 -20.84 -11.97 6.95
C ASP A 59 -20.30 -13.03 7.91
N LEU A 60 -19.58 -12.57 8.93
CA LEU A 60 -19.02 -13.45 9.95
C LEU A 60 -20.09 -13.86 10.98
N PRO A 61 -19.95 -15.02 11.64
CA PRO A 61 -20.80 -15.39 12.76
C PRO A 61 -20.75 -14.33 13.87
N GLU A 62 -21.85 -14.19 14.63
CA GLU A 62 -22.01 -13.15 15.66
C GLU A 62 -20.88 -13.14 16.69
N GLU A 63 -20.43 -14.32 17.13
CA GLU A 63 -19.31 -14.47 18.08
C GLU A 63 -17.99 -13.83 17.59
N TYR A 64 -17.76 -13.78 16.27
CA TYR A 64 -16.59 -13.12 15.68
C TYR A 64 -16.77 -11.61 15.69
N ASN A 65 -17.98 -11.12 15.37
CA ASN A 65 -18.28 -9.70 15.37
C ASN A 65 -18.16 -9.14 16.80
N GLU A 66 -18.73 -9.80 17.80
CA GLU A 66 -18.58 -9.41 19.21
C GLU A 66 -17.10 -9.31 19.64
N LEU A 67 -16.28 -10.28 19.23
CA LEU A 67 -14.86 -10.28 19.56
C LEU A 67 -14.09 -9.17 18.84
N ILE A 68 -14.40 -8.91 17.57
CA ILE A 68 -13.77 -7.84 16.78
C ILE A 68 -14.12 -6.46 17.35
N GLU A 69 -15.39 -6.24 17.71
CA GLU A 69 -15.87 -4.98 18.31
C GLU A 69 -15.39 -4.74 19.74
N SER A 70 -14.76 -5.72 20.39
CA SER A 70 -14.28 -5.58 21.76
C SER A 70 -13.05 -4.67 21.93
N ILE A 71 -12.44 -4.24 20.83
CA ILE A 71 -11.22 -3.43 20.80
C ILE A 71 -11.23 -2.43 19.64
N ASP A 72 -10.40 -1.39 19.72
CA ASP A 72 -10.21 -0.44 18.61
C ASP A 72 -9.53 -1.11 17.42
N HIS A 73 -10.09 -0.91 16.23
CA HIS A 73 -9.61 -1.56 15.01
C HIS A 73 -10.03 -0.83 13.74
N VAL A 74 -9.50 -1.29 12.60
CA VAL A 74 -9.94 -0.92 11.25
C VAL A 74 -10.34 -2.18 10.48
N LYS A 75 -11.44 -2.13 9.72
CA LYS A 75 -11.91 -3.24 8.89
C LYS A 75 -11.64 -3.00 7.40
N ILE A 76 -10.66 -3.71 6.85
CA ILE A 76 -10.40 -3.74 5.41
C ILE A 76 -11.42 -4.65 4.73
N GLY A 77 -12.08 -4.16 3.68
CA GLY A 77 -13.23 -4.81 3.05
C GLY A 77 -14.58 -4.39 3.67
N ARG A 78 -14.57 -3.51 4.68
CA ARG A 78 -15.77 -2.88 5.27
C ARG A 78 -15.57 -1.37 5.40
N ASP A 79 -14.80 -0.91 6.38
CA ASP A 79 -14.52 0.52 6.61
C ASP A 79 -13.67 1.11 5.49
N VAL A 80 -12.65 0.35 5.07
CA VAL A 80 -11.89 0.60 3.84
C VAL A 80 -12.48 -0.27 2.75
N ARG A 81 -13.11 0.35 1.75
CA ARG A 81 -13.76 -0.37 0.65
C ARG A 81 -12.74 -0.70 -0.42
N VAL A 82 -12.77 -1.94 -0.91
CA VAL A 82 -11.83 -2.44 -1.89
C VAL A 82 -12.59 -2.88 -3.14
N TYR A 83 -12.16 -2.42 -4.31
CA TYR A 83 -12.72 -2.79 -5.60
C TYR A 83 -11.64 -3.36 -6.50
N ASN A 84 -11.97 -4.42 -7.25
CA ASN A 84 -11.15 -4.92 -8.34
C ASN A 84 -11.66 -4.32 -9.65
N GLY A 85 -10.81 -3.58 -10.34
CA GLY A 85 -11.17 -2.72 -11.47
C GLY A 85 -11.71 -1.35 -11.05
N VAL A 86 -12.26 -0.61 -12.02
CA VAL A 86 -12.80 0.74 -11.82
C VAL A 86 -14.34 0.68 -11.80
N PRO A 87 -15.01 0.83 -10.64
CA PRO A 87 -16.47 0.80 -10.60
C PRO A 87 -17.06 2.09 -11.18
N ALA A 88 -18.37 2.09 -11.49
CA ALA A 88 -19.07 3.30 -11.94
C ALA A 88 -19.28 4.33 -10.80
N ALA A 89 -19.42 3.84 -9.57
CA ALA A 89 -19.52 4.63 -8.36
C ALA A 89 -18.88 3.86 -7.20
N VAL A 90 -18.45 4.59 -6.18
CA VAL A 90 -17.82 4.02 -4.99
C VAL A 90 -18.63 4.37 -3.75
N ALA A 91 -18.60 3.47 -2.76
CA ALA A 91 -19.14 3.73 -1.44
C ALA A 91 -17.99 3.89 -0.44
N GLY A 92 -18.19 4.73 0.58
CA GLY A 92 -17.22 4.93 1.66
C GLY A 92 -16.22 6.05 1.39
N LYS A 93 -15.62 6.53 2.47
CA LYS A 93 -14.67 7.65 2.46
C LYS A 93 -13.26 7.23 2.04
N ASN A 94 -12.85 6.02 2.43
CA ASN A 94 -11.55 5.43 2.14
C ASN A 94 -11.72 4.25 1.20
N VAL A 95 -11.19 4.40 -0.01
CA VAL A 95 -11.34 3.42 -1.09
C VAL A 95 -9.97 2.95 -1.57
N VAL A 96 -9.88 1.66 -1.89
CA VAL A 96 -8.77 1.04 -2.60
C VAL A 96 -9.29 0.51 -3.93
N LEU A 97 -8.71 0.96 -5.04
CA LEU A 97 -8.89 0.36 -6.34
C LEU A 97 -7.69 -0.52 -6.67
N ARG A 98 -7.96 -1.79 -6.98
CA ARG A 98 -6.97 -2.74 -7.48
C ARG A 98 -7.21 -2.94 -8.95
N LEU A 99 -6.27 -2.54 -9.79
CA LEU A 99 -6.42 -2.61 -11.23
C LEU A 99 -5.07 -2.83 -11.91
N THR A 100 -5.11 -3.25 -13.16
CA THR A 100 -3.93 -3.36 -14.01
C THR A 100 -3.47 -1.98 -14.49
N THR A 101 -2.22 -1.88 -14.92
CA THR A 101 -1.68 -0.67 -15.54
C THR A 101 -2.45 -0.33 -16.82
N GLY A 102 -2.85 -1.34 -17.59
CA GLY A 102 -3.68 -1.16 -18.78
C GLY A 102 -5.05 -0.55 -18.46
N GLU A 103 -5.72 -1.03 -17.40
CA GLU A 103 -6.98 -0.43 -16.94
C GLU A 103 -6.80 1.01 -16.44
N PHE A 104 -5.69 1.31 -15.75
CA PHE A 104 -5.39 2.66 -15.27
C PHE A 104 -5.32 3.64 -16.45
N ILE A 105 -4.57 3.27 -17.48
CA ILE A 105 -4.39 4.06 -18.70
C ILE A 105 -5.73 4.22 -19.44
N ALA A 106 -6.44 3.11 -19.67
CA ALA A 106 -7.67 3.10 -20.45
C ALA A 106 -8.83 3.82 -19.76
N ARG A 107 -8.88 3.81 -18.43
CA ARG A 107 -10.02 4.30 -17.63
C ARG A 107 -9.67 5.51 -16.76
N GLN A 108 -8.62 6.25 -17.11
CA GLN A 108 -8.18 7.46 -16.41
C GLN A 108 -9.30 8.48 -16.13
N TYR A 109 -10.26 8.65 -17.05
CA TYR A 109 -11.40 9.55 -16.88
C TYR A 109 -12.43 9.02 -15.89
N ASP A 110 -12.69 7.71 -15.90
CA ASP A 110 -13.59 7.08 -14.94
C ASP A 110 -12.99 7.14 -13.54
N ILE A 111 -11.69 6.88 -13.40
CA ILE A 111 -10.95 7.02 -12.13
C ILE A 111 -11.07 8.46 -11.62
N ALA A 112 -10.85 9.45 -12.48
CA ALA A 112 -10.97 10.86 -12.11
C ALA A 112 -12.41 11.22 -11.66
N ALA A 113 -13.44 10.60 -12.23
CA ALA A 113 -14.83 10.79 -11.84
C ALA A 113 -15.18 10.21 -10.45
N LEU A 114 -14.33 9.32 -9.90
CA LEU A 114 -14.50 8.78 -8.54
C LEU A 114 -13.94 9.73 -7.46
N LEU A 115 -12.98 10.60 -7.81
CA LEU A 115 -12.31 11.49 -6.85
C LEU A 115 -13.27 12.36 -6.02
N PRO A 116 -14.35 12.97 -6.57
CA PRO A 116 -15.29 13.76 -5.77
C PRO A 116 -16.15 12.93 -4.81
N GLN A 117 -16.15 11.60 -4.92
CA GLN A 117 -17.00 10.70 -4.13
C GLN A 117 -16.31 10.21 -2.85
N VAL A 118 -15.02 10.48 -2.69
CA VAL A 118 -14.18 9.90 -1.63
C VAL A 118 -13.33 10.97 -0.94
N GLU A 119 -12.91 10.68 0.29
CA GLU A 119 -11.89 11.48 0.97
C GLU A 119 -10.49 10.98 0.59
N ARG A 120 -10.29 9.65 0.51
CA ARG A 120 -9.04 9.04 0.09
C ARG A 120 -9.26 7.91 -0.92
N LEU A 121 -8.60 8.03 -2.06
CA LEU A 121 -8.48 7.00 -3.08
C LEU A 121 -7.05 6.44 -3.07
N ASN A 122 -6.90 5.14 -2.83
CA ASN A 122 -5.65 4.43 -3.02
C ASN A 122 -5.76 3.58 -4.29
N ILE A 123 -4.80 3.69 -5.18
CA ILE A 123 -4.67 2.83 -6.36
C ILE A 123 -3.52 1.87 -6.13
N CYS A 124 -3.78 0.58 -6.35
CA CYS A 124 -2.79 -0.48 -6.30
C CYS A 124 -2.75 -1.20 -7.64
N LEU A 125 -1.64 -1.03 -8.36
CA LEU A 125 -1.41 -1.74 -9.61
C LEU A 125 -1.12 -3.22 -9.34
N THR A 126 -1.90 -4.13 -9.96
CA THR A 126 -1.83 -5.58 -9.70
C THR A 126 -0.89 -6.32 -10.65
N ASP A 127 -0.40 -5.64 -11.70
CA ASP A 127 0.40 -6.21 -12.78
C ASP A 127 1.77 -5.51 -12.94
N ILE A 128 2.32 -4.94 -11.87
CA ILE A 128 3.62 -4.24 -11.90
C ILE A 128 4.72 -5.08 -12.58
N ALA A 129 4.73 -6.41 -12.36
CA ALA A 129 5.69 -7.32 -13.00
C ALA A 129 5.58 -7.37 -14.54
N ALA A 130 4.41 -7.06 -15.08
CA ALA A 130 4.13 -7.04 -16.51
C ALA A 130 4.37 -5.67 -17.16
N PHE A 131 4.64 -4.62 -16.36
CA PHE A 131 4.96 -3.30 -16.89
C PHE A 131 6.17 -3.33 -17.82
N ARG A 132 6.10 -2.55 -18.90
CA ARG A 132 7.14 -2.40 -19.91
C ARG A 132 7.32 -0.92 -20.27
N ASP A 133 8.53 -0.57 -20.70
CA ASP A 133 8.92 0.82 -20.96
C ASP A 133 8.09 1.47 -22.06
N GLU A 134 7.53 0.70 -23.00
CA GLU A 134 6.64 1.21 -24.04
C GLU A 134 5.34 1.82 -23.47
N GLN A 135 4.96 1.43 -22.24
CA GLN A 135 3.77 1.96 -21.57
C GLN A 135 4.04 3.27 -20.81
N THR A 136 5.31 3.69 -20.69
CA THR A 136 5.74 4.86 -19.90
C THR A 136 5.00 6.14 -20.27
N GLU A 137 4.95 6.46 -21.56
CA GLU A 137 4.33 7.71 -22.03
C GLU A 137 2.81 7.71 -21.83
N ASP A 138 2.14 6.57 -21.99
CA ASP A 138 0.70 6.48 -21.80
C ASP A 138 0.32 6.48 -20.33
N TYR A 139 1.14 5.87 -19.47
CA TYR A 139 1.00 5.98 -18.02
C TYR A 139 1.17 7.43 -17.54
N LYS A 140 2.21 8.12 -18.04
CA LYS A 140 2.45 9.55 -17.75
C LYS A 140 1.27 10.43 -18.17
N LYS A 141 0.72 10.22 -19.38
CA LYS A 141 -0.48 10.95 -19.83
C LYS A 141 -1.68 10.70 -18.92
N ALA A 142 -1.89 9.45 -18.48
CA ALA A 142 -2.97 9.09 -17.57
C ALA A 142 -2.83 9.81 -16.22
N LEU A 143 -1.62 9.82 -15.63
CA LEU A 143 -1.32 10.60 -14.42
C LEU A 143 -1.61 12.08 -14.62
N GLY A 144 -1.18 12.68 -15.75
CA GLY A 144 -1.42 14.08 -16.06
C GLY A 144 -2.90 14.44 -16.20
N THR A 145 -3.71 13.57 -16.80
CA THR A 145 -5.17 13.76 -16.89
C THR A 145 -5.82 13.77 -15.51
N ILE A 146 -5.49 12.78 -14.67
CA ILE A 146 -6.01 12.68 -13.31
C ILE A 146 -5.52 13.86 -12.47
N GLY A 147 -4.25 14.25 -12.61
CA GLY A 147 -3.62 15.37 -11.91
C GLY A 147 -4.32 16.70 -12.16
N LYS A 148 -4.79 16.97 -13.39
CA LYS A 148 -5.61 18.17 -13.68
C LYS A 148 -6.91 18.18 -12.88
N VAL A 149 -7.56 17.03 -12.73
CA VAL A 149 -8.80 16.92 -11.95
C VAL A 149 -8.52 17.10 -10.46
N VAL A 150 -7.44 16.47 -9.95
CA VAL A 150 -6.99 16.66 -8.55
C VAL A 150 -6.70 18.14 -8.27
N ALA A 151 -5.93 18.81 -9.14
CA ALA A 151 -5.63 20.25 -8.99
C ALA A 151 -6.92 21.08 -8.90
N ASN A 152 -7.87 20.85 -9.80
CA ASN A 152 -9.14 21.57 -9.80
C ASN A 152 -9.96 21.33 -8.52
N LEU A 153 -9.95 20.11 -7.97
CA LEU A 153 -10.66 19.80 -6.74
C LEU A 153 -10.04 20.50 -5.54
N LEU A 154 -8.70 20.44 -5.42
CA LEU A 154 -7.97 21.09 -4.33
C LEU A 154 -8.12 22.62 -4.35
N THR A 155 -8.07 23.24 -5.53
CA THR A 155 -8.18 24.71 -5.65
C THR A 155 -9.59 25.22 -5.33
N LYS A 156 -10.64 24.49 -5.76
CA LYS A 156 -12.03 24.86 -5.42
C LYS A 156 -12.30 24.83 -3.93
N GLN A 157 -11.72 23.87 -3.21
CA GLN A 157 -11.93 23.76 -1.77
C GLN A 157 -11.35 24.96 -1.01
N VAL A 158 -10.23 25.52 -1.49
CA VAL A 158 -9.62 26.71 -0.87
C VAL A 158 -10.38 27.99 -1.16
N SER A 159 -11.09 28.12 -2.29
CA SER A 159 -11.97 29.28 -2.52
C SER A 159 -13.20 29.31 -1.61
N ASP A 160 -13.60 28.16 -1.07
CA ASP A 160 -14.81 28.03 -0.24
C ASP A 160 -14.52 28.14 1.28
N THR A 161 -13.25 28.18 1.70
CA THR A 161 -12.85 28.29 3.10
C THR A 161 -11.96 29.51 3.35
N GLU A 162 -12.32 30.38 4.29
CA GLU A 162 -11.57 31.61 4.63
C GLU A 162 -10.17 31.38 5.24
N HIS A 163 -9.77 30.12 5.47
CA HIS A 163 -8.46 29.76 6.03
C HIS A 163 -7.81 28.60 5.24
N PRO A 164 -6.65 28.81 4.58
CA PRO A 164 -5.94 27.73 3.92
C PRO A 164 -5.31 26.79 4.97
N LEU A 165 -5.91 25.61 5.15
CA LEU A 165 -5.39 24.58 6.05
C LEU A 165 -4.30 23.75 5.35
N PHE A 166 -3.08 24.24 5.38
CA PHE A 166 -1.86 23.45 5.19
C PHE A 166 -0.88 23.70 6.35
N GLU A 167 -1.36 23.61 7.59
CA GLU A 167 -0.48 23.60 8.77
C GLU A 167 -0.74 22.36 9.63
N GLY A 168 0.28 21.51 9.74
CA GLY A 168 0.30 20.34 10.60
C GLY A 168 0.80 19.08 9.88
N ALA A 169 1.68 18.34 10.54
CA ALA A 169 2.19 17.05 10.08
C ALA A 169 1.04 16.04 9.98
N GLY A 170 0.39 15.95 8.81
CA GLY A 170 -0.73 15.01 8.64
C GLY A 170 -1.63 15.15 7.42
N GLY A 171 -1.51 16.16 6.56
CA GLY A 171 -2.25 16.15 5.29
C GLY A 171 -2.84 17.48 4.86
N VAL A 172 -3.11 17.53 3.55
CA VAL A 172 -4.03 18.45 2.89
C VAL A 172 -5.30 18.59 3.75
N GLY A 173 -5.54 19.78 4.32
CA GLY A 173 -6.77 20.05 5.05
C GLY A 173 -7.97 19.88 4.12
N ALA A 174 -8.83 18.90 4.43
CA ALA A 174 -10.14 18.66 3.79
C ALA A 174 -10.15 18.48 2.26
N GLY A 175 -9.04 18.07 1.64
CA GLY A 175 -8.95 17.81 0.21
C GLY A 175 -9.01 16.34 -0.19
N VAL A 176 -9.40 16.07 -1.45
CA VAL A 176 -9.31 14.70 -1.98
C VAL A 176 -7.86 14.22 -1.94
N SER A 177 -7.63 13.05 -1.37
CA SER A 177 -6.33 12.39 -1.32
C SER A 177 -6.28 11.26 -2.33
N LEU A 178 -5.27 11.27 -3.20
CA LEU A 178 -4.93 10.20 -4.12
C LEU A 178 -3.47 9.79 -3.89
N ASN A 179 -3.23 8.53 -3.55
CA ASN A 179 -1.88 8.06 -3.16
C ASN A 179 -0.81 8.31 -4.23
N LEU A 180 -1.15 8.14 -5.51
CA LEU A 180 -0.19 8.27 -6.62
C LEU A 180 0.24 9.73 -6.90
N LEU A 181 -0.50 10.74 -6.43
CA LEU A 181 -0.25 12.15 -6.80
C LEU A 181 -0.16 13.10 -5.60
N THR A 182 -0.94 12.86 -4.54
CA THR A 182 -1.05 13.80 -3.42
C THR A 182 -0.17 13.43 -2.24
N ASP A 183 0.16 12.15 -2.04
CA ASP A 183 0.95 11.72 -0.89
C ASP A 183 2.35 12.35 -0.94
N ARG A 184 2.99 12.41 -2.13
CA ARG A 184 4.31 13.03 -2.27
C ARG A 184 4.33 14.53 -1.94
N LEU A 185 3.20 15.23 -2.04
CA LEU A 185 3.10 16.66 -1.73
C LEU A 185 3.24 16.96 -0.23
N VAL A 186 2.99 15.96 0.62
CA VAL A 186 2.94 16.12 2.09
C VAL A 186 4.05 15.33 2.78
N LEU A 187 4.39 14.15 2.26
CA LEU A 187 5.38 13.27 2.88
C LEU A 187 6.78 13.89 2.87
N THR A 188 7.47 13.76 4.02
CA THR A 188 8.86 14.22 4.22
C THR A 188 9.86 13.08 4.38
N GLU A 189 9.37 11.85 4.56
CA GLU A 189 10.14 10.60 4.58
C GLU A 189 9.32 9.49 3.92
N MET A 190 9.98 8.39 3.56
CA MET A 190 9.35 7.22 2.94
C MET A 190 8.18 6.68 3.79
N HIS A 191 7.00 6.55 3.17
CA HIS A 191 5.79 6.06 3.83
C HIS A 191 5.33 4.74 3.19
N ASN A 192 6.04 3.67 3.53
CA ASN A 192 5.88 2.36 2.91
C ASN A 192 4.90 1.50 3.72
N CYS A 193 4.56 0.32 3.18
CA CYS A 193 3.78 -0.67 3.93
C CYS A 193 4.54 -1.31 5.12
N GLU A 194 5.84 -1.03 5.29
CA GLU A 194 6.70 -1.52 6.39
C GLU A 194 6.54 -3.00 6.80
N ALA A 195 6.30 -3.89 5.84
CA ALA A 195 6.11 -5.34 6.07
C ALA A 195 7.31 -5.96 6.83
N GLY A 196 7.04 -6.54 8.00
CA GLY A 196 8.05 -7.09 8.93
C GLY A 196 8.77 -6.07 9.83
N ILE A 197 8.56 -4.77 9.62
CA ILE A 197 9.14 -3.70 10.43
C ILE A 197 8.07 -3.03 11.29
N GLY A 198 7.17 -2.27 10.65
CA GLY A 198 6.02 -1.62 11.28
C GLY A 198 4.78 -2.49 11.26
N ASN A 199 4.70 -3.44 10.32
CA ASN A 199 3.47 -4.18 10.04
C ASN A 199 3.76 -5.68 10.04
N ILE A 200 2.90 -6.47 10.69
CA ILE A 200 2.96 -7.93 10.62
C ILE A 200 1.59 -8.53 10.38
N THR A 201 1.53 -9.63 9.65
CA THR A 201 0.27 -10.34 9.38
C THR A 201 0.18 -11.63 10.18
N VAL A 202 -1.00 -11.92 10.73
CA VAL A 202 -1.38 -13.26 11.20
C VAL A 202 -2.47 -13.81 10.28
N ALA A 203 -2.26 -15.04 9.81
CA ALA A 203 -3.16 -15.70 8.86
C ALA A 203 -4.09 -16.72 9.55
N PRO A 204 -5.14 -17.25 8.88
CA PRO A 204 -6.10 -18.18 9.48
C PRO A 204 -5.50 -19.43 10.12
N ASN A 205 -4.30 -19.84 9.69
CA ASN A 205 -3.56 -20.96 10.27
C ASN A 205 -2.83 -20.62 11.59
N GLY A 206 -3.00 -19.41 12.12
CA GLY A 206 -2.36 -18.95 13.36
C GLY A 206 -0.89 -18.57 13.23
N LYS A 207 -0.33 -18.55 12.02
CA LYS A 207 1.07 -18.20 11.77
C LYS A 207 1.23 -16.74 11.39
N PHE A 208 2.38 -16.17 11.75
CA PHE A 208 2.81 -14.84 11.34
C PHE A 208 3.52 -14.86 9.98
N TYR A 209 3.30 -13.84 9.17
CA TYR A 209 3.91 -13.59 7.86
C TYR A 209 4.26 -12.10 7.75
N LEU A 210 5.28 -11.75 6.95
CA LEU A 210 5.67 -10.36 6.74
C LEU A 210 4.51 -9.50 6.20
N CYS A 211 3.70 -10.07 5.31
CA CYS A 211 2.45 -9.49 4.82
C CYS A 211 1.52 -10.60 4.26
N PRO A 212 0.27 -10.29 3.88
CA PRO A 212 -0.66 -11.27 3.32
C PRO A 212 -0.15 -11.99 2.06
N ALA A 213 0.64 -11.32 1.22
CA ALA A 213 1.13 -11.88 -0.04
C ALA A 213 2.02 -13.12 0.18
N PHE A 214 2.86 -13.11 1.21
CA PHE A 214 3.70 -14.26 1.57
C PHE A 214 2.85 -15.46 2.05
N TYR A 215 1.71 -15.20 2.68
CA TYR A 215 0.77 -16.26 3.04
C TYR A 215 0.12 -16.87 1.80
N TYR A 216 -0.37 -16.03 0.87
CA TYR A 216 -0.98 -16.50 -0.38
C TYR A 216 -0.01 -17.34 -1.21
N ASP A 217 1.25 -16.90 -1.35
CA ASP A 217 2.27 -17.68 -2.03
C ASP A 217 2.49 -19.06 -1.40
N GLU A 218 2.58 -19.13 -0.07
CA GLU A 218 2.73 -20.41 0.65
C GLU A 218 1.52 -21.32 0.38
N ARG A 219 0.31 -20.77 0.43
CA ARG A 219 -0.94 -21.51 0.17
C ARG A 219 -1.06 -22.00 -1.26
N MET A 220 -0.49 -21.27 -2.21
CA MET A 220 -0.43 -21.65 -3.62
C MET A 220 0.74 -22.58 -3.95
N GLY A 221 1.55 -22.98 -2.96
CA GLY A 221 2.73 -23.82 -3.19
C GLY A 221 3.79 -23.15 -4.05
N ILE A 222 3.80 -21.82 -4.10
CA ILE A 222 4.80 -21.05 -4.83
C ILE A 222 6.11 -21.17 -4.06
N SER A 223 7.01 -22.01 -4.58
CA SER A 223 8.35 -22.21 -4.05
C SER A 223 8.97 -20.86 -3.70
N ASN A 224 9.34 -20.67 -2.44
CA ASN A 224 10.31 -19.64 -2.12
C ASN A 224 11.69 -20.13 -2.55
N ARG A 225 12.59 -19.20 -2.85
CA ARG A 225 14.03 -19.48 -2.88
C ARG A 225 14.75 -18.82 -1.71
N MET A 226 14.01 -18.15 -0.80
CA MET A 226 14.53 -17.67 0.48
C MET A 226 15.16 -18.79 1.32
N ASN A 227 14.78 -20.06 1.08
CA ASN A 227 15.53 -21.20 1.58
C ASN A 227 16.03 -22.06 0.40
N HIS A 228 17.33 -21.94 0.08
CA HIS A 228 17.98 -22.68 -1.00
C HIS A 228 18.03 -24.21 -0.80
N THR A 229 17.57 -24.72 0.35
CA THR A 229 17.74 -26.14 0.71
C THR A 229 16.46 -26.98 0.63
N THR A 230 15.27 -26.37 0.64
CA THR A 230 13.99 -27.11 0.57
C THR A 230 12.90 -26.33 -0.13
N LYS A 231 12.24 -26.96 -1.12
CA LYS A 231 11.08 -26.42 -1.84
C LYS A 231 9.89 -26.07 -0.93
N ASP A 232 9.81 -26.72 0.24
CA ASP A 232 8.69 -26.65 1.19
C ASP A 232 8.96 -25.77 2.42
N ALA A 233 9.96 -24.88 2.36
CA ALA A 233 10.24 -24.01 3.49
C ALA A 233 9.06 -23.06 3.74
N SER A 234 8.53 -23.06 4.96
CA SER A 234 7.45 -22.15 5.34
C SER A 234 7.90 -20.70 5.20
N ARG A 235 7.02 -19.84 4.66
CA ARG A 235 7.18 -18.38 4.61
C ARG A 235 6.79 -17.70 5.94
N SER A 236 6.39 -18.49 6.94
CA SER A 236 6.05 -18.02 8.27
C SER A 236 7.28 -17.54 9.05
N VAL A 237 7.06 -16.50 9.84
CA VAL A 237 8.04 -15.91 10.76
C VAL A 237 7.61 -16.13 12.22
N GLY A 238 7.04 -17.30 12.52
CA GLY A 238 6.51 -17.66 13.85
C GLY A 238 4.99 -17.84 13.88
N ASP A 239 4.42 -17.98 15.07
CA ASP A 239 3.00 -18.23 15.27
C ASP A 239 2.47 -17.65 16.59
N VAL A 240 1.15 -17.61 16.76
CA VAL A 240 0.49 -17.00 17.93
C VAL A 240 0.80 -17.70 19.27
N ASP A 241 1.31 -18.93 19.24
CA ASP A 241 1.66 -19.71 20.43
C ASP A 241 3.16 -19.56 20.78
N SER A 242 4.04 -19.62 19.79
CA SER A 242 5.50 -19.53 19.96
C SER A 242 6.07 -18.10 19.88
N GLY A 243 5.29 -17.17 19.34
CA GLY A 243 5.68 -15.77 19.15
C GLY A 243 6.33 -15.51 17.78
N LEU A 244 6.80 -14.27 17.61
CA LEU A 244 7.37 -13.76 16.36
C LEU A 244 8.89 -13.99 16.31
N ASN A 245 9.38 -14.49 15.18
CA ASN A 245 10.79 -14.64 14.86
C ASN A 245 11.04 -14.28 13.39
N ILE A 246 11.52 -13.06 13.13
CA ILE A 246 11.86 -12.58 11.78
C ILE A 246 13.38 -12.70 11.57
N PRO A 247 13.85 -13.63 10.73
CA PRO A 247 15.27 -13.76 10.41
C PRO A 247 15.80 -12.52 9.67
N ASN A 248 17.01 -12.07 10.02
CA ASN A 248 17.70 -10.97 9.34
C ASN A 248 16.84 -9.70 9.18
N ARG A 249 16.03 -9.37 10.20
CA ARG A 249 15.06 -8.25 10.17
C ARG A 249 15.68 -6.92 9.76
N GLN A 250 16.97 -6.69 10.03
CA GLN A 250 17.69 -5.49 9.59
C GLN A 250 17.64 -5.26 8.08
N LEU A 251 17.59 -6.34 7.28
CA LEU A 251 17.50 -6.21 5.84
C LEU A 251 16.22 -5.46 5.45
N LEU A 252 15.08 -5.74 6.07
CA LEU A 252 13.80 -5.12 5.70
C LEU A 252 13.76 -3.59 5.89
N GLN A 253 14.69 -3.01 6.65
CA GLN A 253 14.75 -1.59 6.98
C GLN A 253 15.27 -0.74 5.81
N ILE A 254 14.74 0.49 5.69
CA ILE A 254 15.06 1.39 4.57
C ILE A 254 16.53 1.82 4.58
N ASP A 255 17.13 2.03 5.75
CA ASP A 255 18.55 2.40 5.90
C ASP A 255 19.52 1.32 5.36
N HIS A 256 19.05 0.07 5.24
CA HIS A 256 19.74 -1.07 4.63
C HIS A 256 19.34 -1.31 3.17
N ALA A 257 18.52 -0.46 2.56
CA ALA A 257 18.17 -0.49 1.14
C ALA A 257 18.97 0.61 0.39
N PRO A 258 20.06 0.27 -0.32
CA PRO A 258 21.01 1.25 -0.84
C PRO A 258 20.41 2.34 -1.74
N LEU A 259 19.45 1.96 -2.58
CA LEU A 259 18.74 2.87 -3.47
C LEU A 259 17.67 3.67 -2.72
N CYS A 260 16.83 2.97 -1.95
CA CYS A 260 15.67 3.59 -1.31
C CYS A 260 16.05 4.59 -0.21
N ARG A 261 17.17 4.38 0.51
CA ARG A 261 17.63 5.31 1.56
C ARG A 261 18.03 6.69 1.05
N LYS A 262 18.33 6.81 -0.25
CA LYS A 262 18.70 8.07 -0.92
C LYS A 262 17.58 8.62 -1.82
N CYS A 263 16.48 7.88 -1.98
CA CYS A 263 15.41 8.22 -2.90
C CYS A 263 14.40 9.17 -2.23
N ASP A 264 13.90 10.14 -2.99
CA ASP A 264 12.89 11.11 -2.54
C ASP A 264 11.46 10.79 -3.01
N ALA A 265 11.24 9.64 -3.67
CA ALA A 265 9.91 9.16 -4.03
C ALA A 265 9.17 8.63 -2.79
N TYR A 266 8.90 9.49 -1.82
CA TYR A 266 8.40 9.11 -0.49
C TYR A 266 7.04 8.43 -0.47
N HIS A 267 6.22 8.66 -1.50
CA HIS A 267 4.94 7.99 -1.71
C HIS A 267 5.09 6.58 -2.29
N CYS A 268 6.29 6.18 -2.72
CA CYS A 268 6.53 4.88 -3.34
C CYS A 268 6.07 3.73 -2.43
N HIS A 269 5.19 2.88 -2.94
CA HIS A 269 4.77 1.66 -2.25
C HIS A 269 5.83 0.55 -2.44
N ARG A 270 7.05 0.73 -1.89
CA ARG A 270 8.11 -0.31 -1.93
C ARG A 270 7.56 -1.62 -1.38
N CYS A 271 7.38 -2.61 -2.26
CA CYS A 271 6.74 -3.87 -1.92
C CYS A 271 7.81 -4.96 -1.78
N ILE A 272 8.13 -5.34 -0.54
CA ILE A 272 9.14 -6.38 -0.26
C ILE A 272 8.78 -7.73 -0.93
N TRP A 273 7.49 -8.03 -1.08
CA TRP A 273 7.03 -9.22 -1.82
C TRP A 273 7.35 -9.14 -3.32
N LEU A 274 7.17 -7.97 -3.96
CA LEU A 274 7.57 -7.79 -5.36
C LEU A 274 9.09 -7.78 -5.51
N ASN A 275 9.83 -7.23 -4.54
CA ASN A 275 11.28 -7.28 -4.54
C ASN A 275 11.77 -8.75 -4.53
N ASP A 276 11.32 -9.57 -3.58
CA ASP A 276 11.62 -11.01 -3.54
C ASP A 276 11.30 -11.71 -4.88
N ARG A 277 10.12 -11.40 -5.46
CA ARG A 277 9.65 -12.04 -6.68
C ARG A 277 10.41 -11.63 -7.95
N LEU A 278 10.84 -10.38 -8.05
CA LEU A 278 11.39 -9.81 -9.29
C LEU A 278 12.91 -9.64 -9.27
N THR A 279 13.53 -9.51 -8.09
CA THR A 279 14.97 -9.29 -7.95
C THR A 279 15.67 -10.36 -7.12
N MET A 280 14.90 -11.24 -6.45
CA MET A 280 15.42 -12.22 -5.48
C MET A 280 16.10 -11.57 -4.27
N ASP A 281 15.80 -10.31 -3.99
CA ASP A 281 16.36 -9.54 -2.88
C ASP A 281 15.27 -8.68 -2.25
N ALA A 282 15.01 -8.84 -0.95
CA ALA A 282 14.03 -8.04 -0.23
C ALA A 282 14.33 -6.53 -0.29
N ASN A 283 15.59 -6.13 -0.45
CA ASN A 283 16.07 -4.75 -0.33
C ASN A 283 16.10 -3.98 -1.62
N THR A 284 16.10 -4.70 -2.73
CA THR A 284 16.31 -4.13 -4.05
C THR A 284 14.98 -4.13 -4.79
N PRO A 285 14.34 -2.95 -4.98
CA PRO A 285 13.16 -2.86 -5.83
C PRO A 285 13.50 -3.20 -7.28
N SER A 286 12.51 -3.70 -8.00
CA SER A 286 12.63 -3.94 -9.44
C SER A 286 12.57 -2.64 -10.23
N HIS A 287 13.13 -2.67 -11.43
CA HIS A 287 13.02 -1.59 -12.42
C HIS A 287 11.58 -1.06 -12.55
N GLN A 288 10.60 -1.96 -12.70
CA GLN A 288 9.19 -1.59 -12.86
C GLN A 288 8.64 -0.80 -11.66
N GLN A 289 8.99 -1.20 -10.43
CA GLN A 289 8.57 -0.48 -9.22
C GLN A 289 9.20 0.93 -9.17
N CYS A 290 10.49 1.03 -9.52
CA CYS A 290 11.19 2.31 -9.55
C CYS A 290 10.60 3.24 -10.61
N VAL A 291 10.45 2.78 -11.85
CA VAL A 291 9.96 3.61 -12.96
C VAL A 291 8.56 4.15 -12.68
N LEU A 292 7.63 3.29 -12.26
CA LEU A 292 6.26 3.71 -11.94
C LEU A 292 6.25 4.77 -10.82
N ALA A 293 6.98 4.54 -9.73
CA ALA A 293 7.03 5.48 -8.62
C ALA A 293 7.69 6.83 -8.98
N HIS A 294 8.69 6.85 -9.88
CA HIS A 294 9.29 8.11 -10.33
C HIS A 294 8.42 8.85 -11.36
N LEU A 295 7.61 8.13 -12.16
CA LEU A 295 6.58 8.76 -12.99
C LEU A 295 5.51 9.44 -12.12
N GLU A 296 5.05 8.75 -11.08
CA GLU A 296 4.10 9.28 -10.08
C GLU A 296 4.69 10.47 -9.31
N ARG A 297 5.96 10.39 -8.89
CA ARG A 297 6.72 11.49 -8.29
C ARG A 297 6.74 12.72 -9.21
N ASN A 298 7.07 12.53 -10.48
CA ASN A 298 7.19 13.62 -11.44
C ASN A 298 5.83 14.24 -11.75
N ALA A 299 4.77 13.45 -11.84
CA ALA A 299 3.40 13.95 -11.92
C ALA A 299 2.99 14.73 -10.65
N SER A 300 3.44 14.29 -9.47
CA SER A 300 3.24 15.01 -8.21
C SER A 300 3.97 16.37 -8.21
N ARG A 301 5.18 16.45 -8.80
CA ARG A 301 5.90 17.73 -9.00
C ARG A 301 5.14 18.67 -9.93
N GLU A 302 4.64 18.18 -11.06
CA GLU A 302 3.82 18.97 -11.99
C GLU A 302 2.54 19.49 -11.30
N LEU A 303 1.91 18.66 -10.46
CA LEU A 303 0.78 19.04 -9.63
C LEU A 303 1.17 20.12 -8.60
N GLN A 304 2.30 19.97 -7.90
CA GLN A 304 2.82 20.98 -6.96
C GLN A 304 3.01 22.34 -7.63
N GLN A 305 3.61 22.36 -8.83
CA GLN A 305 3.82 23.59 -9.60
C GLN A 305 2.49 24.23 -10.04
N THR A 306 1.52 23.40 -10.45
CA THR A 306 0.18 23.86 -10.84
C THR A 306 -0.55 24.52 -9.65
N LEU A 307 -0.49 23.89 -8.48
CA LEU A 307 -1.07 24.41 -7.25
C LEU A 307 -0.36 25.71 -6.82
N ALA A 308 0.97 25.75 -6.84
CA ALA A 308 1.75 26.94 -6.47
C ALA A 308 1.43 28.14 -7.38
N ALA A 309 1.24 27.91 -8.69
CA ALA A 309 0.82 28.96 -9.63
C ALA A 309 -0.57 29.55 -9.31
N GLN A 310 -1.37 28.84 -8.52
CA GLN A 310 -2.69 29.26 -8.04
C GLN A 310 -2.67 29.75 -6.59
N GLY A 311 -1.47 29.95 -6.01
CA GLY A 311 -1.27 30.43 -4.63
C GLY A 311 -1.37 29.33 -3.57
N LEU A 312 -1.42 28.06 -3.97
CA LEU A 312 -1.51 26.91 -3.07
C LEU A 312 -0.13 26.28 -2.88
N HIS A 313 0.50 26.57 -1.75
CA HIS A 313 1.79 25.99 -1.40
C HIS A 313 1.60 24.70 -0.60
N THR A 314 2.27 23.63 -1.02
CA THR A 314 2.28 22.34 -0.32
C THR A 314 3.57 22.21 0.52
N GLY A 315 3.92 21.00 0.98
CA GLY A 315 5.10 20.76 1.80
C GLY A 315 6.43 21.05 1.07
N ASN A 316 7.44 20.20 1.28
CA ASN A 316 8.76 20.44 0.70
C ASN A 316 8.71 20.41 -0.85
N GLU A 317 9.53 21.27 -1.47
CA GLU A 317 9.72 21.29 -2.92
C GLU A 317 10.13 19.90 -3.43
N ILE A 318 9.51 19.47 -4.53
CA ILE A 318 9.89 18.24 -5.23
C ILE A 318 10.90 18.63 -6.33
N PRO A 319 12.21 18.31 -6.16
CA PRO A 319 13.23 18.74 -7.11
C PRO A 319 13.04 18.09 -8.49
N GLU A 320 13.67 18.65 -9.52
CA GLU A 320 13.75 17.96 -10.81
C GLU A 320 14.73 16.79 -10.74
N ILE A 321 14.46 15.72 -11.48
CA ILE A 321 15.35 14.58 -11.65
C ILE A 321 15.39 14.21 -13.14
N ASP A 322 16.48 13.60 -13.58
CA ASP A 322 16.75 13.20 -14.96
C ASP A 322 16.73 11.67 -15.17
N TYR A 323 16.30 10.91 -14.15
CA TYR A 323 16.19 9.45 -14.19
C TYR A 323 14.79 8.98 -13.76
N LEU A 324 14.45 7.74 -14.13
CA LEU A 324 13.25 7.03 -13.66
C LEU A 324 13.62 5.77 -12.86
N ASP A 325 14.73 5.11 -13.20
CA ASP A 325 15.31 4.06 -12.38
C ASP A 325 16.59 4.59 -11.70
N PRO A 326 16.67 4.62 -10.36
CA PRO A 326 17.89 4.95 -9.64
C PRO A 326 19.11 4.08 -10.03
N PHE A 327 18.92 2.89 -10.61
CA PHE A 327 20.02 2.07 -11.14
C PHE A 327 20.76 2.71 -12.32
N ASP A 328 20.10 3.61 -13.06
CA ASP A 328 20.71 4.28 -14.21
C ASP A 328 21.65 5.41 -13.78
N VAL A 329 21.53 5.87 -12.53
CA VAL A 329 22.39 6.90 -11.95
C VAL A 329 23.74 6.29 -11.61
N ARG A 330 24.73 6.54 -12.48
CA ARG A 330 26.13 6.20 -12.20
C ARG A 330 26.74 7.31 -11.36
N GLU A 331 26.99 7.05 -10.07
CA GLU A 331 27.99 7.81 -9.31
C GLU A 331 29.36 7.41 -9.90
N GLU A 332 29.99 8.31 -10.68
CA GLU A 332 31.41 8.16 -11.10
C GLU A 332 32.37 8.27 -9.90
#